data_AF-A0A528F684-F1
#
_entry.id   AF-A0A528F684-F1
#
_cell.length_a   1.000
_cell.length_b   1.000
_cell.length_c   1.000
_cell.angle_alpha   90.00
_cell.angle_beta   90.00
_cell.angle_gamma   90.00
#
_symmetry.space_group_name_H-M   'P 1'
#
loop_
_entity.id
_entity.type
_entity.pdbx_description
1 polymer ?
#
loop_
_entity_poly.entity_id
_entity_poly.type
_entity_poly.pdbx_seq_one_letter_code
_entity_poly.pdbx_strand_id
1 'polypeptide(L)' 'HAFVAEVAKLKAQGVEVTPERLKIAENTALILSLHRELDGFREDAASNSGTKIGTTRRGIGPAYEDKVG' A
#
# COMPACT_ATOMS: atom_id res chain seq x y z
N HIS A 1 -1.42 -8.32 -4.03
CA HIS A 1 0.00 -7.95 -4.22
C HIS A 1 0.13 -6.86 -5.29
N ALA A 2 0.33 -5.60 -4.90
CA ALA A 2 0.26 -4.45 -5.82
C ALA A 2 1.50 -4.31 -6.72
N PHE A 3 2.70 -4.29 -6.12
CA PHE A 3 3.96 -4.09 -6.82
C PHE A 3 4.17 -5.09 -7.98
N VAL A 4 4.02 -6.39 -7.70
CA VAL A 4 4.23 -7.46 -8.70
C VAL A 4 3.25 -7.32 -9.87
N ALA A 5 1.98 -6.99 -9.59
CA ALA A 5 0.97 -6.81 -10.63
C ALA A 5 1.27 -5.60 -11.52
N GLU A 6 1.77 -4.50 -10.94
CA GLU A 6 2.14 -3.30 -11.67
C GLU A 6 3.39 -3.52 -12.55
N VAL A 7 4.40 -4.20 -12.02
CA VAL A 7 5.58 -4.60 -12.81
C VAL A 7 5.17 -5.47 -13.99
N ALA A 8 4.27 -6.44 -13.79
CA ALA A 8 3.78 -7.30 -14.87
C ALA A 8 3.03 -6.49 -15.95
N LYS A 9 2.18 -5.53 -15.53
CA LYS A 9 1.45 -4.65 -16.46
C LYS A 9 2.41 -3.81 -17.30
N LEU A 10 3.43 -3.21 -16.69
CA LEU A 10 4.42 -2.41 -17.40
C LEU A 10 5.23 -3.25 -18.39
N LYS A 11 5.65 -4.45 -17.99
CA LYS A 11 6.33 -5.39 -18.89
C LYS A 11 5.46 -5.77 -20.10
N ALA A 12 4.17 -5.99 -19.90
CA ALA A 12 3.23 -6.26 -21.00
C ALA A 12 3.06 -5.09 -21.99
N GLN A 13 3.40 -3.87 -21.57
CA GLN A 13 3.40 -2.66 -22.39
C GLN A 13 4.76 -2.39 -23.05
N GLY A 14 5.72 -3.30 -22.92
CA GLY A 14 7.07 -3.16 -23.48
C GLY A 14 8.04 -2.34 -22.62
N VAL A 15 7.66 -2.00 -21.38
CA VAL A 15 8.55 -1.28 -20.46
C VAL A 15 9.44 -2.28 -19.73
N GLU A 16 10.76 -2.18 -19.90
CA GLU A 16 11.69 -3.03 -19.17
C GLU A 16 11.86 -2.56 -17.72
N VAL A 17 11.58 -3.46 -16.80
CA VAL A 17 11.78 -3.27 -15.36
C VAL A 17 12.91 -4.19 -14.90
N THR A 18 14.10 -3.61 -14.72
CA THR A 18 15.34 -4.30 -14.34
C THR A 18 15.99 -3.63 -13.12
N PRO A 19 16.91 -4.30 -12.40
CA PRO A 19 17.61 -3.72 -11.24
C PRO A 19 18.42 -2.44 -11.54
N GLU A 20 18.80 -2.23 -12.81
CA GLU A 20 19.50 -1.01 -13.25
C GLU A 20 18.56 0.19 -13.35
N ARG A 21 17.28 -0.05 -13.70
CA ARG A 21 16.24 0.99 -13.89
C ARG A 21 15.35 1.19 -12.66
N LEU A 22 15.18 0.16 -11.83
CA LEU A 22 14.35 0.19 -10.63
C LEU A 22 15.09 -0.46 -9.46
N LYS A 23 15.37 0.34 -8.44
CA LYS A 23 15.98 -0.10 -7.18
C LYS A 23 15.00 0.09 -6.04
N ILE A 24 14.97 -0.86 -5.12
CA ILE A 24 14.17 -0.79 -3.89
C ILE A 24 15.13 -0.47 -2.75
N ALA A 25 14.84 0.58 -1.99
CA ALA A 25 15.62 0.90 -0.81
C ALA A 25 15.37 -0.14 0.28
N GLU A 26 16.42 -0.62 0.93
CA GLU A 26 16.33 -1.65 1.98
C GLU A 26 15.51 -1.19 3.20
N ASN A 27 15.45 0.12 3.42
CA ASN A 27 14.71 0.74 4.53
C ASN A 27 13.27 1.16 4.16
N THR A 28 12.77 0.75 3.00
CA THR A 28 11.39 1.07 2.62
C THR A 28 10.40 0.29 3.49
N ALA A 29 9.36 0.94 3.98
CA ALA A 29 8.31 0.26 4.74
C ALA A 29 7.47 -0.61 3.80
N LEU A 30 7.09 -1.80 4.28
CA LEU A 30 6.24 -2.72 3.54
C LEU A 30 4.78 -2.52 3.91
N ILE A 31 3.95 -2.29 2.90
CA ILE A 31 2.49 -2.32 3.08
C ILE A 31 2.02 -3.77 2.96
N LEU A 32 1.83 -4.42 4.10
CA LEU A 32 1.34 -5.79 4.21
C LEU A 32 -0.19 -5.86 4.08
N SER A 33 -0.74 -7.08 3.89
CA SER A 33 -2.19 -7.30 3.81
C SER A 33 -2.92 -6.81 5.07
N LEU A 34 -2.33 -7.04 6.24
CA LEU A 34 -2.84 -6.58 7.53
C LEU A 34 -3.07 -5.06 7.55
N HIS A 35 -2.16 -4.26 6.99
CA HIS A 35 -2.32 -2.81 6.95
C HIS A 35 -3.57 -2.38 6.18
N ARG A 36 -3.89 -3.09 5.09
CA ARG A 36 -5.09 -2.81 4.27
C ARG A 36 -6.37 -3.18 5.02
N GLU A 37 -6.36 -4.31 5.71
CA GLU A 37 -7.48 -4.78 6.53
C GLU A 37 -7.75 -3.81 7.68
N LEU A 38 -6.70 -3.39 8.40
CA LEU A 38 -6.80 -2.40 9.47
C LEU A 38 -7.34 -1.05 8.99
N ASP A 39 -6.85 -0.55 7.84
CA ASP A 39 -7.33 0.68 7.22
C ASP A 39 -8.84 0.58 6.88
N GLY A 40 -9.25 -0.53 6.27
CA GLY A 40 -10.65 -0.81 5.98
C GLY A 40 -11.52 -0.86 7.24
N PHE A 41 -11.11 -1.62 8.26
CA PHE A 41 -11.87 -1.74 9.51
C PHE A 41 -12.01 -0.43 10.25
N ARG A 42 -10.96 0.41 10.30
CA ARG A 42 -11.02 1.74 10.93
C ARG A 42 -11.99 2.65 10.19
N GLU A 43 -11.94 2.68 8.85
CA GLU A 43 -12.85 3.47 8.04
C GLU A 43 -14.30 2.98 8.16
N ASP A 44 -14.52 1.66 8.22
CA ASP A 44 -15.83 1.07 8.41
C ASP A 44 -16.39 1.37 9.81
N ALA A 45 -15.58 1.26 10.87
CA ALA A 45 -15.98 1.61 12.23
C ALA A 45 -16.33 3.09 12.37
N ALA A 46 -15.57 3.98 11.73
CA ALA A 46 -15.82 5.42 11.70
C ALA A 46 -17.11 5.80 10.93
N SER A 47 -17.69 4.87 10.16
CA SER A 47 -18.98 5.09 9.48
C SER A 47 -20.11 5.36 10.45
N ASN A 48 -20.13 4.65 11.57
CA ASN A 48 -21.24 4.71 12.51
C ASN A 48 -21.18 5.95 13.40
N SER A 49 -20.00 6.56 13.53
CA SER A 49 -19.75 7.77 14.32
C SER A 49 -19.74 9.06 13.50
N GLY A 50 -19.85 8.99 12.17
CA GLY A 50 -19.76 10.15 11.28
C GLY A 50 -18.35 10.75 11.17
N THR A 51 -17.32 10.05 11.69
CA THR A 51 -15.92 10.52 11.73
C THR A 51 -15.07 9.90 10.63
N LYS A 52 -15.70 9.54 9.49
CA LYS A 52 -14.98 9.01 8.34
C LYS A 52 -13.94 10.00 7.83
N ILE A 53 -12.78 9.47 7.45
CA ILE A 53 -11.74 10.25 6.80
C ILE A 53 -11.88 10.14 5.27
N GLY A 54 -12.36 9.00 4.77
CA GLY A 54 -12.37 8.69 3.34
C GLY A 54 -11.03 8.13 2.86
N THR A 55 -10.47 7.17 3.58
CA THR A 55 -9.17 6.58 3.19
C THR A 55 -9.24 5.84 1.85
N THR A 56 -8.08 5.69 1.20
CA THR A 56 -7.96 4.90 -0.04
C THR A 56 -8.08 3.39 0.19
N ARG A 57 -8.16 2.94 1.46
CA ARG A 57 -8.17 1.52 1.88
C ARG A 57 -6.99 0.72 1.34
N ARG A 58 -5.85 1.38 1.18
CA ARG A 58 -4.60 0.78 0.69
C ARG A 58 -3.64 0.44 1.82
N GLY A 59 -3.99 0.72 3.08
CA GLY A 59 -3.12 0.42 4.23
C GLY A 59 -1.97 1.41 4.39
N ILE A 60 -2.08 2.60 3.80
CA ILE A 60 -1.02 3.61 3.82
C ILE A 60 -0.82 4.12 5.25
N GLY A 61 -1.90 4.55 5.91
CA GLY A 61 -1.85 5.04 7.30
C GLY A 61 -1.26 4.01 8.26
N PRO A 62 -1.84 2.79 8.37
CA PRO A 62 -1.32 1.75 9.26
C PRO A 62 0.14 1.36 8.98
N ALA A 63 0.58 1.32 7.71
CA ALA A 63 1.98 1.04 7.40
C ALA A 63 2.94 2.16 7.83
N TYR A 64 2.50 3.43 7.78
CA TYR A 64 3.28 4.55 8.31
C TYR A 64 3.28 4.58 9.84
N GLU A 65 2.19 4.18 10.48
CA GLU A 65 2.12 4.01 11.94
C GLU A 65 3.12 2.93 12.39
N ASP A 66 3.13 1.76 11.77
CA ASP A 66 4.04 0.64 12.08
C ASP A 66 5.51 0.98 11.79
N LYS A 67 5.78 1.88 10.85
CA LYS A 67 7.14 2.37 10.58
C LYS A 67 7.68 3.27 11.72
N VAL A 68 6.80 4.05 12.34
CA VAL A 68 7.19 5.09 13.32
C VAL A 68 7.06 4.58 14.76
N GLY A 69 6.07 3.73 15.02
CA GLY A 69 5.82 3.10 16.33
C GLY A 69 6.86 2.04 16.67
#